data_AF-A0A923EEY4-F1
#
_entry.id   AF-A0A923EEY4-F1
#
_cell.length_a   1.000
_cell.length_b   1.000
_cell.length_c   1.000
_cell.angle_alpha   90.00
_cell.angle_beta   90.00
_cell.angle_gamma   90.00
#
_symmetry.space_group_name_H-M   'P 1'
#
loop_
_entity.id
_entity.type
_entity.pdbx_description
1 polymer ?
#
loop_
_entity_poly.entity_id
_entity_poly.type
_entity_poly.pdbx_seq_one_letter_code
_entity_poly.pdbx_strand_id
1 'polypeptide(L)'
;MINASNDTFIETLPKNDVIMLYDKKGENYIKVFYQLFNNRDLDNCDLQLKEFIYGNIPIPKNYLGTLFLVKKLFLNNQISYECIDIKNGKINEYKFELYSFKEENKFLHKIYSDINNTALKKYKLNNLDDSIKYKSLYYKKRLGDINICFNNSNMFSNLCINGNKIKFKNLLKCIMNYDGFLLKFQILKGSLE
;
A
#
# COMPACT_ATOMS: atom_id res chain seq x y z
N MET A 1 -11.85 -0.13 -34.42
CA MET A 1 -12.40 0.23 -33.09
C MET A 1 -12.32 -1.00 -32.22
N ILE A 2 -11.41 -1.03 -31.25
CA ILE A 2 -11.31 -2.11 -30.28
C ILE A 2 -12.19 -1.71 -29.09
N ASN A 3 -13.19 -2.54 -28.79
CA ASN A 3 -14.05 -2.38 -27.62
C ASN A 3 -13.18 -2.40 -26.36
N ALA A 4 -12.95 -1.23 -25.75
CA ALA A 4 -12.30 -1.07 -24.45
C ALA A 4 -13.24 -1.46 -23.28
N SER A 5 -14.05 -2.50 -23.48
CA SER A 5 -14.89 -3.10 -22.45
C SER A 5 -14.25 -4.42 -22.05
N ASN A 6 -13.67 -4.45 -20.84
CA ASN A 6 -12.90 -5.52 -20.20
C ASN A 6 -11.37 -5.36 -20.26
N ASP A 7 -10.86 -4.15 -20.03
CA ASP A 7 -9.47 -4.01 -19.60
C ASP A 7 -9.27 -4.79 -18.29
N THR A 8 -8.63 -5.95 -18.43
CA THR A 8 -7.90 -6.71 -17.43
C THR A 8 -6.91 -5.79 -16.72
N PHE A 9 -7.39 -4.93 -15.81
CA PHE A 9 -6.53 -4.08 -14.96
C PHE A 9 -5.53 -4.90 -14.10
N ILE A 10 -5.67 -6.23 -14.12
CA ILE A 10 -4.89 -7.22 -13.38
C ILE A 10 -3.66 -7.72 -14.18
N GLU A 11 -3.54 -7.47 -15.49
CA GLU A 11 -2.55 -8.16 -16.33
C GLU A 11 -1.08 -7.72 -16.22
N THR A 12 -0.72 -6.75 -15.36
CA THR A 12 0.61 -6.68 -14.70
C THR A 12 0.73 -5.38 -13.90
N LEU A 13 0.64 -5.47 -12.57
CA LEU A 13 1.15 -4.39 -11.72
C LEU A 13 2.67 -4.27 -11.95
N PRO A 14 3.23 -3.07 -12.16
CA PRO A 14 4.68 -2.94 -12.26
C PRO A 14 5.33 -3.38 -10.96
N LYS A 15 6.58 -3.88 -11.03
CA LYS A 15 7.31 -4.38 -9.85
C LYS A 15 7.46 -3.32 -8.76
N ASN A 16 7.49 -2.04 -9.11
CA ASN A 16 7.40 -0.94 -8.16
C ASN A 16 6.72 0.27 -8.79
N ASP A 17 6.15 1.13 -7.95
CA ASP A 17 5.64 2.44 -8.34
C ASP A 17 5.59 3.37 -7.13
N VAL A 18 5.47 4.67 -7.43
CA VAL A 18 5.11 5.70 -6.49
C VAL A 18 3.80 6.31 -6.97
N ILE A 19 2.78 6.23 -6.12
CA ILE A 19 1.48 6.86 -6.33
C ILE A 19 1.42 8.10 -5.44
N MET A 20 1.26 9.26 -6.08
CA MET A 20 1.02 10.53 -5.41
C MET A 20 -0.49 10.80 -5.39
N LEU A 21 -1.02 11.18 -4.23
CA LEU A 21 -2.42 11.57 -4.06
C LEU A 21 -2.52 13.07 -3.84
N TYR A 22 -3.48 13.69 -4.54
CA TYR A 22 -3.71 15.11 -4.58
C TYR A 22 -5.15 15.43 -4.18
N ASP A 23 -5.31 16.50 -3.42
CA ASP A 23 -6.63 16.98 -3.01
C ASP A 23 -7.31 17.76 -4.15
N LYS A 24 -8.48 18.34 -3.86
CA LYS A 24 -9.22 19.17 -4.81
C LYS A 24 -8.48 20.43 -5.25
N LYS A 25 -7.58 20.95 -4.41
CA LYS A 25 -6.74 22.13 -4.70
C LYS A 25 -5.50 21.75 -5.52
N GLY A 26 -5.23 20.46 -5.71
CA GLY A 26 -4.05 19.94 -6.40
C GLY A 26 -2.82 19.84 -5.50
N GLU A 27 -2.98 19.95 -4.18
CA GLU A 27 -1.92 19.79 -3.21
C GLU A 27 -1.69 18.32 -2.90
N ASN A 28 -0.42 17.91 -2.85
CA ASN A 28 -0.03 16.53 -2.56
C ASN A 28 0.01 16.27 -1.06
N TYR A 29 -0.79 15.33 -0.58
CA TYR A 29 -0.93 15.08 0.85
C TYR A 29 -0.53 13.66 1.26
N ILE A 30 -0.58 12.69 0.33
CA ILE A 30 -0.12 11.31 0.56
C ILE A 30 0.77 10.84 -0.59
N LYS A 31 1.87 10.18 -0.23
CA LYS A 31 2.73 9.42 -1.12
C LYS A 31 2.66 7.95 -0.74
N VAL A 32 2.25 7.10 -1.68
CA VAL A 32 2.24 5.65 -1.52
C VAL A 32 3.32 5.06 -2.40
N PHE A 33 4.28 4.35 -1.83
CA PHE A 33 5.26 3.56 -2.58
C PHE A 33 4.94 2.09 -2.39
N TYR A 34 4.97 1.32 -3.46
CA TYR A 34 4.96 -0.14 -3.34
C TYR A 34 6.07 -0.78 -4.15
N GLN A 35 6.49 -1.96 -3.70
CA GLN A 35 7.45 -2.82 -4.36
C GLN A 35 7.04 -4.27 -4.16
N LEU A 36 7.07 -5.05 -5.23
CA LEU A 36 6.78 -6.48 -5.29
C LEU A 36 8.11 -7.23 -5.42
N PHE A 37 8.23 -8.36 -4.73
CA PHE A 37 9.43 -9.19 -4.70
C PHE A 37 9.12 -10.59 -5.21
N ASN A 38 10.03 -11.12 -6.04
CA ASN A 38 10.10 -12.55 -6.35
C ASN A 38 11.26 -13.17 -5.57
N ASN A 39 11.31 -14.50 -5.43
CA ASN A 39 12.26 -15.23 -4.58
C ASN A 39 13.72 -14.79 -4.74
N ARG A 40 14.16 -14.57 -5.98
CA ARG A 40 15.54 -14.09 -6.27
C ARG A 40 15.88 -12.74 -5.63
N ASP A 41 14.89 -11.90 -5.35
CA ASP A 41 15.07 -10.61 -4.69
C ASP A 41 15.06 -10.75 -3.15
N LEU A 42 14.41 -11.78 -2.62
CA LEU A 42 14.25 -12.04 -1.18
C LEU A 42 15.44 -12.80 -0.58
N ASP A 43 16.05 -13.71 -1.35
CA ASP A 43 17.22 -14.49 -0.90
C ASP A 43 18.45 -13.60 -0.61
N ASN A 44 18.48 -12.37 -1.11
CA ASN A 44 19.51 -11.36 -0.80
C ASN A 44 19.09 -10.40 0.34
N CYS A 45 17.90 -10.57 0.92
CA CYS A 45 17.32 -9.72 1.96
C CYS A 45 17.02 -10.54 3.23
N ASP A 46 18.07 -11.03 3.89
CA ASP A 46 18.02 -11.58 5.26
C ASP A 46 17.56 -10.57 6.32
N LEU A 47 17.37 -9.31 5.93
CA LEU A 47 17.12 -8.21 6.83
C LEU A 47 15.64 -8.16 7.26
N GLN A 48 15.42 -8.04 8.57
CA GLN A 48 14.14 -7.65 9.17
C GLN A 48 13.75 -6.26 8.63
N LEU A 49 12.46 -5.92 8.53
CA LEU A 49 12.01 -4.62 7.99
C LEU A 49 12.68 -3.44 8.68
N LYS A 50 12.99 -3.56 9.99
CA LYS A 50 13.76 -2.55 10.75
C LYS A 50 15.14 -2.29 10.13
N GLU A 51 15.85 -3.34 9.75
CA GLU A 51 17.17 -3.24 9.11
C GLU A 51 17.06 -2.79 7.65
N PHE A 52 16.02 -3.25 6.93
CA PHE A 52 15.73 -2.78 5.58
C PHE A 52 15.44 -1.27 5.53
N ILE A 53 14.72 -0.76 6.55
CA ILE A 53 14.43 0.66 6.70
C ILE A 53 15.69 1.47 7.03
N TYR A 54 16.48 1.06 8.03
CA TYR A 54 17.62 1.87 8.48
C TYR A 54 18.88 1.72 7.60
N GLY A 55 19.05 0.60 6.90
CA GLY A 55 20.22 0.34 6.06
C GLY A 55 20.10 0.89 4.63
N ASN A 56 18.90 0.87 4.05
CA ASN A 56 18.73 1.07 2.60
C ASN A 56 17.81 2.24 2.21
N ILE A 57 17.07 2.82 3.16
CA ILE A 57 16.07 3.87 2.83
C ILE A 57 16.23 5.05 3.80
N PRO A 58 16.71 6.22 3.36
CA PRO A 58 16.75 7.38 4.23
C PRO A 58 15.32 7.76 4.65
N ILE A 59 15.04 7.72 5.95
CA ILE A 59 13.79 8.21 6.53
C ILE A 59 14.00 9.67 6.96
N PRO A 60 13.29 10.63 6.34
CA PRO A 60 13.37 12.04 6.73
C PRO A 60 12.99 12.27 8.20
N LYS A 61 13.60 13.27 8.84
CA LYS A 61 13.25 13.69 10.22
C LYS A 61 11.78 14.09 10.39
N ASN A 62 11.12 14.53 9.33
CA ASN A 62 9.72 14.90 9.31
C ASN A 62 8.80 13.78 8.78
N TYR A 63 9.32 12.57 8.59
CA TYR A 63 8.52 11.46 8.09
C TYR A 63 7.38 11.15 9.06
N LEU A 64 6.17 11.06 8.50
CA LEU A 64 4.97 10.61 9.17
C LEU A 64 4.29 9.59 8.26
N GLY A 65 4.14 8.35 8.72
CA GLY A 65 3.67 7.30 7.83
C GLY A 65 3.74 5.91 8.41
N THR A 66 3.29 4.93 7.64
CA THR A 66 3.23 3.53 8.04
C THR A 66 3.81 2.67 6.92
N LEU A 67 4.63 1.69 7.28
CA LEU A 67 5.25 0.74 6.36
C LEU A 67 4.75 -0.67 6.67
N PHE A 68 4.45 -1.43 5.62
CA PHE A 68 4.02 -2.82 5.70
C PHE A 68 4.98 -3.67 4.84
N LEU A 69 5.52 -4.75 5.40
CA LEU A 69 6.30 -5.74 4.67
C LEU A 69 5.68 -7.11 4.87
N VAL A 70 5.54 -7.83 3.76
CA VAL A 70 5.13 -9.23 3.74
C VAL A 70 6.17 -10.03 2.98
N LYS A 71 6.59 -11.16 3.53
CA LYS A 71 7.48 -12.12 2.86
C LYS A 71 6.96 -13.55 3.06
N LYS A 72 6.95 -14.35 2.00
CA LYS A 72 6.75 -15.79 2.06
C LYS A 72 8.10 -16.46 2.30
N LEU A 73 8.19 -17.18 3.40
CA LEU A 73 9.36 -17.95 3.82
C LEU A 73 9.09 -19.41 3.43
N PHE A 74 9.41 -19.77 2.18
CA PHE A 74 9.10 -21.09 1.63
C PHE A 74 9.75 -22.23 2.40
N LEU A 75 11.01 -22.07 2.84
CA LEU A 75 11.72 -23.09 3.63
C LEU A 75 11.02 -23.39 4.96
N ASN A 76 10.36 -22.38 5.55
CA ASN A 76 9.68 -22.49 6.84
C ASN A 76 8.16 -22.71 6.69
N ASN A 77 7.62 -22.71 5.45
CA ASN A 77 6.18 -22.72 5.16
C ASN A 77 5.40 -21.63 5.92
N GLN A 78 5.98 -20.43 5.98
CA GLN A 78 5.49 -19.31 6.77
C GLN A 78 5.36 -18.03 5.96
N ILE A 79 4.48 -17.13 6.40
CA ILE A 79 4.38 -15.74 5.94
C ILE A 79 4.83 -14.87 7.10
N SER A 80 5.86 -14.05 6.89
CA SER A 80 6.22 -12.99 7.84
C SER A 80 5.52 -11.69 7.48
N TYR A 81 4.96 -11.05 8.50
CA TYR A 81 4.31 -9.75 8.39
C TYR A 81 4.93 -8.77 9.37
N GLU A 82 5.39 -7.63 8.85
CA GLU A 82 5.94 -6.53 9.63
C GLU A 82 5.16 -5.26 9.33
N CYS A 83 4.81 -4.50 10.37
CA CYS A 83 4.17 -3.20 10.26
C CYS A 83 4.88 -2.20 11.19
N ILE A 84 5.24 -1.04 10.64
CA ILE A 84 5.98 0.00 11.35
C ILE A 84 5.28 1.33 11.16
N ASP A 85 4.87 1.94 12.26
CA ASP A 85 4.40 3.33 12.28
C ASP A 85 5.55 4.25 12.65
N ILE A 86 5.71 5.33 11.90
CA ILE A 86 6.81 6.28 12.05
C ILE A 86 6.23 7.67 12.20
N LYS A 87 6.70 8.39 13.21
CA LYS A 87 6.32 9.77 13.51
C LYS A 87 7.57 10.59 13.78
N ASN A 88 7.70 11.72 13.08
CA ASN A 88 8.87 12.59 13.16
C ASN A 88 10.18 11.83 12.95
N GLY A 89 10.21 10.97 11.93
CA GLY A 89 11.39 10.17 11.56
C GLY A 89 11.82 9.10 12.57
N LYS A 90 11.03 8.87 13.63
CA LYS A 90 11.29 7.84 14.64
C LYS A 90 10.22 6.75 14.58
N ILE A 91 10.62 5.51 14.82
CA ILE A 91 9.66 4.41 15.00
C ILE A 91 8.82 4.70 16.23
N ASN A 92 7.51 4.79 16.02
CA ASN A 92 6.51 4.97 17.05
C ASN A 92 5.94 3.62 17.49
N GLU A 93 5.70 2.73 16.54
CA GLU A 93 5.18 1.38 16.79
C GLU A 93 5.84 0.38 15.83
N TYR A 94 6.14 -0.81 16.32
CA TYR A 94 6.65 -1.93 15.53
C TYR A 94 5.84 -3.17 15.86
N LYS A 95 5.38 -3.86 14.82
CA LYS A 95 4.63 -5.09 14.94
C LYS A 95 5.21 -6.16 14.02
N PHE A 96 5.40 -7.36 14.56
CA PHE A 96 5.84 -8.54 13.83
C PHE A 96 4.92 -9.72 14.12
N GLU A 97 4.49 -10.42 13.09
CA GLU A 97 3.69 -11.63 13.19
C GLU A 97 4.16 -12.68 12.15
N LEU A 98 4.06 -13.95 12.52
CA LEU A 98 4.26 -15.09 11.63
C LEU A 98 2.94 -15.83 11.45
N TYR A 99 2.67 -16.25 10.22
CA TYR A 99 1.50 -17.05 9.87
C TYR A 99 1.96 -18.31 9.13
N SER A 100 1.28 -19.43 9.33
CA SER A 100 1.50 -20.59 8.45
C SER A 100 0.89 -20.32 7.06
N PHE A 101 1.43 -20.93 6.00
CA PHE A 101 0.75 -20.97 4.69
C PHE A 101 -0.67 -21.54 4.79
N LYS A 102 -0.95 -22.44 5.75
CA LYS A 102 -2.30 -22.97 5.99
C LYS A 102 -3.28 -21.91 6.51
N GLU A 103 -2.78 -20.79 7.04
CA GLU A 103 -3.58 -19.68 7.57
C GLU A 103 -3.67 -18.49 6.59
N GLU A 104 -3.35 -18.69 5.31
CA GLU A 104 -3.30 -17.62 4.31
C GLU A 104 -4.57 -16.74 4.28
N ASN A 105 -5.75 -17.36 4.36
CA ASN A 105 -7.01 -16.60 4.40
C ASN A 105 -7.12 -15.70 5.64
N LYS A 106 -6.74 -16.21 6.82
CA LYS A 106 -6.73 -15.44 8.07
C LYS A 106 -5.74 -14.28 7.98
N PHE A 107 -4.55 -14.54 7.41
CA PHE A 107 -3.55 -13.51 7.15
C PHE A 107 -4.08 -12.44 6.17
N LEU A 108 -4.70 -12.82 5.05
CA LEU A 108 -5.31 -11.90 4.09
C LEU A 108 -6.35 -10.99 4.74
N HIS A 109 -7.18 -11.54 5.63
CA HIS A 109 -8.14 -10.76 6.39
C HIS A 109 -7.45 -9.76 7.34
N LYS A 110 -6.37 -10.17 8.00
CA LYS A 110 -5.61 -9.31 8.89
C LYS A 110 -4.96 -8.14 8.16
N ILE A 111 -4.22 -8.39 7.07
CA ILE A 111 -3.54 -7.33 6.34
C ILE A 111 -4.51 -6.37 5.65
N TYR A 112 -5.64 -6.89 5.16
CA TYR A 112 -6.72 -6.06 4.64
C TYR A 112 -7.25 -5.11 5.73
N SER A 113 -7.48 -5.62 6.94
CA SER A 113 -7.94 -4.80 8.07
C SER A 113 -6.92 -3.74 8.47
N ASP A 114 -5.64 -4.11 8.57
CA ASP A 114 -4.58 -3.18 8.98
C ASP A 114 -4.36 -2.06 7.93
N ILE A 115 -4.30 -2.40 6.64
CA ILE A 115 -4.20 -1.39 5.57
C ILE A 115 -5.45 -0.51 5.53
N ASN A 116 -6.65 -1.10 5.68
CA ASN A 116 -7.90 -0.35 5.72
C ASN A 116 -7.93 0.64 6.90
N ASN A 117 -7.52 0.21 8.10
CA ASN A 117 -7.48 1.07 9.28
C ASN A 117 -6.47 2.20 9.12
N THR A 118 -5.31 1.92 8.51
CA THR A 118 -4.32 2.95 8.19
C THR A 118 -4.87 3.92 7.14
N ALA A 119 -5.46 3.43 6.05
CA ALA A 119 -6.12 4.29 5.07
C ALA A 119 -7.20 5.15 5.74
N LEU A 120 -8.15 4.57 6.47
CA LEU A 120 -9.20 5.29 7.19
C LEU A 120 -8.65 6.37 8.13
N LYS A 121 -7.71 6.02 9.02
CA LYS A 121 -7.12 6.98 9.97
C LYS A 121 -6.46 8.15 9.24
N LYS A 122 -5.70 7.86 8.18
CA LYS A 122 -4.92 8.88 7.47
C LYS A 122 -5.76 9.69 6.46
N TYR A 123 -6.81 9.10 5.88
CA TYR A 123 -7.74 9.79 4.98
C TYR A 123 -8.72 10.67 5.75
N LYS A 124 -9.24 10.22 6.90
CA LYS A 124 -10.11 11.05 7.76
C LYS A 124 -9.37 12.28 8.33
N LEU A 125 -8.08 12.14 8.65
CA LEU A 125 -7.26 13.28 9.08
C LEU A 125 -7.17 14.40 8.03
N ASN A 126 -7.35 14.09 6.74
CA ASN A 126 -7.17 15.04 5.64
C ASN A 126 -8.49 15.46 4.96
N ASN A 127 -9.66 15.08 5.52
CA ASN A 127 -11.00 15.54 5.13
C ASN A 127 -11.24 15.53 3.60
N LEU A 128 -11.03 14.38 2.98
CA LEU A 128 -11.00 14.24 1.53
C LEU A 128 -12.42 14.10 0.96
N ASP A 129 -12.88 15.16 0.28
CA ASP A 129 -14.08 15.13 -0.57
C ASP A 129 -13.88 14.18 -1.79
N ASP A 130 -14.96 13.87 -2.50
CA ASP A 130 -15.08 12.97 -3.69
C ASP A 130 -14.25 13.38 -4.95
N SER A 131 -13.09 14.00 -4.77
CA SER A 131 -12.28 14.61 -5.83
C SER A 131 -10.78 14.35 -5.68
N ILE A 132 -10.42 13.20 -5.07
CA ILE A 132 -9.03 12.80 -4.92
C ILE A 132 -8.47 12.47 -6.31
N LYS A 133 -7.38 13.14 -6.67
CA LYS A 133 -6.63 12.82 -7.87
C LYS A 133 -5.41 11.98 -7.52
N TYR A 134 -4.98 11.14 -8.44
CA TYR A 134 -3.75 10.36 -8.30
C TYR A 134 -2.83 10.50 -9.50
N LYS A 135 -1.53 10.33 -9.25
CA LYS A 135 -0.51 10.20 -10.30
C LYS A 135 0.38 9.00 -9.99
N SER A 136 0.43 8.05 -10.91
CA SER A 136 1.45 6.99 -10.94
C SER A 136 2.71 7.55 -11.60
N LEU A 137 3.86 7.43 -10.93
CA LEU A 137 5.14 7.84 -11.50
C LEU A 137 5.65 6.83 -12.54
N TYR A 138 5.33 5.53 -12.39
CA TYR A 138 5.69 4.48 -13.35
C TYR A 138 4.97 4.67 -14.69
N TYR A 139 3.64 4.76 -14.67
CA TYR A 139 2.85 4.86 -15.89
C TYR A 139 2.97 6.23 -16.58
N LYS A 140 3.62 7.21 -15.94
CA LYS A 140 3.75 8.61 -16.40
C LYS A 140 2.42 9.23 -16.85
N LYS A 141 1.28 8.67 -16.43
CA LYS A 141 -0.07 9.04 -16.89
C LYS A 141 -0.55 10.35 -16.24
N ARG A 142 -1.50 11.01 -16.93
CA ARG A 142 -2.30 12.15 -16.46
C ARG A 142 -2.92 11.86 -15.09
N LEU A 143 -3.16 12.91 -14.31
CA LEU A 143 -3.95 12.87 -13.08
C LEU A 143 -5.25 12.10 -13.36
N GLY A 144 -5.41 10.96 -12.71
CA GLY A 144 -6.67 10.21 -12.73
C GLY A 144 -7.46 10.47 -11.46
N ASP A 145 -8.72 10.07 -11.43
CA ASP A 145 -9.59 10.22 -10.27
C ASP A 145 -9.62 8.92 -9.46
N ILE A 146 -9.51 9.04 -8.14
CA ILE A 146 -9.68 7.93 -7.20
C ILE A 146 -10.83 8.24 -6.26
N ASN A 147 -11.82 7.35 -6.23
CA ASN A 147 -12.84 7.37 -5.20
C ASN A 147 -12.69 6.13 -4.32
N ILE A 148 -12.67 6.36 -3.00
CA ILE A 148 -12.62 5.31 -2.00
C ILE A 148 -14.04 5.07 -1.50
N CYS A 149 -14.63 3.95 -1.88
CA CYS A 149 -15.99 3.63 -1.49
C CYS A 149 -15.98 2.80 -0.21
N PHE A 150 -16.60 3.31 0.84
CA PHE A 150 -16.86 2.54 2.06
C PHE A 150 -18.23 1.85 1.97
N ASN A 151 -18.35 0.66 2.57
CA ASN A 151 -19.65 0.03 2.76
C ASN A 151 -20.38 0.64 3.98
N ASN A 152 -21.61 0.21 4.22
CA ASN A 152 -22.45 0.67 5.35
C ASN A 152 -21.82 0.41 6.74
N SER A 153 -20.77 -0.42 6.82
CA SER A 153 -20.00 -0.70 8.03
C SER A 153 -18.69 0.12 8.10
N ASN A 154 -18.55 1.17 7.28
CA ASN A 154 -17.33 1.97 7.14
C ASN A 154 -16.07 1.17 6.76
N MET A 155 -16.22 0.00 6.14
CA MET A 155 -15.09 -0.77 5.61
C MET A 155 -14.82 -0.42 4.15
N PHE A 156 -13.55 -0.32 3.79
CA PHE A 156 -13.14 -0.02 2.42
C PHE A 156 -13.55 -1.12 1.45
N SER A 157 -14.61 -0.89 0.68
CA SER A 157 -15.19 -1.92 -0.18
C SER A 157 -14.51 -1.97 -1.54
N ASN A 158 -14.37 -0.81 -2.19
CA ASN A 158 -13.92 -0.69 -3.57
C ASN A 158 -13.05 0.55 -3.74
N LEU A 159 -12.02 0.40 -4.57
CA LEU A 159 -11.25 1.49 -5.14
C LEU A 159 -11.83 1.77 -6.53
N CYS A 160 -12.41 2.95 -6.75
CA CYS A 160 -12.78 3.41 -8.08
C CYS A 160 -11.61 4.19 -8.66
N ILE A 161 -10.97 3.70 -9.72
CA ILE A 161 -9.91 4.43 -10.44
C ILE A 161 -10.43 4.80 -11.83
N ASN A 162 -10.56 6.09 -12.14
CA ASN A 162 -11.06 6.57 -13.43
C ASN A 162 -12.39 5.90 -13.84
N GLY A 163 -13.31 5.73 -12.89
CA GLY A 163 -14.60 5.03 -13.09
C GLY A 163 -14.54 3.50 -13.02
N ASN A 164 -13.36 2.88 -13.04
CA ASN A 164 -13.20 1.44 -12.92
C ASN A 164 -13.23 0.99 -11.45
N LYS A 165 -14.21 0.15 -11.10
CA LYS A 165 -14.35 -0.43 -9.75
C LYS A 165 -13.38 -1.61 -9.57
N ILE A 166 -12.44 -1.45 -8.65
CA ILE A 166 -11.51 -2.48 -8.23
C ILE A 166 -11.87 -2.92 -6.81
N LYS A 167 -12.20 -4.20 -6.64
CA LYS A 167 -12.38 -4.80 -5.31
C LYS A 167 -11.03 -4.87 -4.61
N PHE A 168 -10.84 -4.13 -3.52
CA PHE A 168 -9.54 -4.05 -2.84
C PHE A 168 -9.04 -5.42 -2.35
N LYS A 169 -9.95 -6.29 -1.89
CA LYS A 169 -9.61 -7.67 -1.52
C LYS A 169 -8.98 -8.46 -2.68
N ASN A 170 -9.46 -8.24 -3.91
CA ASN A 170 -8.90 -8.91 -5.08
C ASN A 170 -7.53 -8.35 -5.44
N LEU A 171 -7.34 -7.03 -5.33
CA LEU A 171 -6.03 -6.40 -5.52
C LEU A 171 -4.99 -6.97 -4.55
N LEU A 172 -5.34 -7.08 -3.26
CA LEU A 172 -4.45 -7.69 -2.26
C LEU A 172 -4.13 -9.15 -2.56
N LYS A 173 -5.11 -9.94 -3.01
CA LYS A 173 -4.85 -11.31 -3.46
C LYS A 173 -3.86 -11.35 -4.63
N CYS A 174 -4.01 -10.46 -5.62
CA CYS A 174 -3.08 -10.38 -6.74
C CYS A 174 -1.66 -10.01 -6.28
N ILE A 175 -1.53 -9.03 -5.37
CA ILE A 175 -0.24 -8.65 -4.77
C ILE A 175 0.36 -9.84 -3.99
N MET A 176 -0.47 -10.61 -3.30
CA MET A 176 -0.05 -11.80 -2.55
C MET A 176 0.34 -12.99 -3.42
N ASN A 177 0.15 -12.95 -4.74
CA ASN A 177 0.73 -13.97 -5.62
C ASN A 177 2.26 -13.85 -5.71
N TYR A 178 2.81 -12.68 -5.41
CA TYR A 178 4.26 -12.47 -5.32
C TYR A 178 4.82 -13.12 -4.04
N ASP A 179 6.14 -13.31 -4.00
CA ASP A 179 6.82 -13.92 -2.87
C ASP A 179 6.94 -12.94 -1.69
N GLY A 180 6.87 -11.64 -1.98
CA GLY A 180 6.70 -10.63 -0.95
C GLY A 180 6.28 -9.28 -1.53
N PHE A 181 5.93 -8.35 -0.65
CA PHE A 181 5.77 -6.96 -1.03
C PHE A 181 6.07 -6.01 0.12
N LEU A 182 6.45 -4.79 -0.25
CA LEU A 182 6.62 -3.66 0.64
C LEU A 182 5.66 -2.55 0.22
N LEU A 183 4.94 -2.00 1.18
CA LEU A 183 4.02 -0.88 0.98
C LEU A 183 4.35 0.22 1.99
N LYS A 184 4.64 1.42 1.52
CA LYS A 184 4.95 2.59 2.34
C LYS A 184 3.90 3.65 2.12
N PHE A 185 3.23 4.04 3.19
CA PHE A 185 2.35 5.22 3.21
C PHE A 185 3.08 6.34 3.92
N GLN A 186 3.25 7.47 3.23
CA GLN A 186 3.82 8.68 3.79
C GLN A 186 2.78 9.80 3.68
N ILE A 187 2.52 10.47 4.80
CA ILE A 187 1.82 11.77 4.80
C ILE A 187 2.86 12.84 4.49
N LEU A 188 2.58 13.64 3.48
CA LEU A 188 3.36 14.82 3.15
C LEU A 188 2.75 15.99 3.92
N LYS A 189 3.52 16.56 4.85
CA LYS A 189 3.13 17.81 5.49
C LYS A 189 3.26 18.94 4.45
N GLY A 190 2.13 19.30 3.86
CA GLY A 190 1.93 20.53 3.08
C GLY A 190 0.63 21.27 3.41
N SER A 191 -0.20 20.75 4.34
CA SER A 191 -1.58 21.19 4.53
C SER A 191 -2.03 21.28 5.99
N LEU A 192 -1.09 21.50 6.91
CA LEU A 192 -1.36 21.78 8.32
C LEU A 192 -0.44 22.94 8.76
N GLU A 193 -0.66 24.10 8.14
CA GLU A 193 -0.43 25.39 8.78
C GLU A 193 -1.80 26.01 9.05
#